data_AF-A0A147F5C2-F1
#
_entry.id   AF-A0A147F5C2-F1
#
_cell.length_a   1.000
_cell.length_b   1.000
_cell.length_c   1.000
_cell.angle_alpha   90.00
_cell.angle_beta   90.00
_cell.angle_gamma   90.00
#
_symmetry.space_group_name_H-M   'P 1'
#
loop_
_entity.id
_entity.type
_entity.pdbx_description
1 polymer ?
#
loop_
_entity_poly.entity_id
_entity_poly.type
_entity_poly.pdbx_seq_one_letter_code
_entity_poly.pdbx_strand_id
1 'polypeptide(L)'
;MRGIALGSAAALFLALPATAATPADPAPPQVIPAWGSTNVLAAPLRDLAASGVDLQSSEAVRAVAGVGVSVAGGLEVVDGKVTVSARFSDAAAQNTAVDAVAALGTVVAVTRSLPTIVVQAPPSSFAQLAALPGVVSVSPALRPATSGSTSAATSTRVATTGDGARSCRGIPAEADPVLRSDAARRAFGVDGTGITVGVISDSFDMAAGAATTPQEDVNIGSLPGTGNPCGYSTPVRVLADAPAPSTDEGRAMLQ
;
A
#
# COMPACT_ATOMS: atom_id res chain seq x y z
N MET A 1 -37.95 61.24 38.74
CA MET A 1 -39.23 60.58 38.33
C MET A 1 -39.14 60.25 36.84
N ARG A 2 -39.59 59.04 36.48
CA ARG A 2 -39.72 58.44 35.12
C ARG A 2 -38.38 58.01 34.49
N GLY A 3 -38.01 56.74 34.32
CA GLY A 3 -38.77 55.48 34.33
C GLY A 3 -39.14 55.08 32.90
N ILE A 4 -38.26 54.34 32.21
CA ILE A 4 -38.58 53.61 30.97
C ILE A 4 -38.05 52.18 31.14
N ALA A 5 -38.97 51.23 31.08
CA ALA A 5 -38.74 49.80 31.13
C ALA A 5 -38.37 49.27 29.74
N LEU A 6 -37.36 48.40 29.68
CA LEU A 6 -37.17 47.47 28.56
C LEU A 6 -37.27 46.05 29.11
N GLY A 7 -38.16 45.27 28.47
CA GLY A 7 -38.56 43.94 28.89
C GLY A 7 -37.45 42.90 28.82
N SER A 8 -37.40 42.05 29.84
CA SER A 8 -36.63 40.81 29.83
C SER A 8 -37.40 39.73 29.09
N ALA A 9 -36.83 39.21 28.00
CA ALA A 9 -37.26 37.96 27.40
C ALA A 9 -36.64 36.81 28.20
N ALA A 10 -37.48 36.07 28.94
CA ALA A 10 -37.08 34.85 29.62
C ALA A 10 -36.98 33.70 28.60
N ALA A 11 -35.76 33.27 28.28
CA ALA A 11 -35.52 32.03 27.56
C ALA A 11 -35.53 30.87 28.58
N LEU A 12 -36.59 30.07 28.53
CA LEU A 12 -36.77 28.85 29.32
C LEU A 12 -35.83 27.76 28.74
N PHE A 13 -34.67 27.55 29.37
CA PHE A 13 -33.83 26.39 29.09
C PHE A 13 -34.43 25.14 29.74
N LEU A 14 -35.04 24.26 28.96
CA LEU A 14 -35.31 22.88 29.38
C LEU A 14 -33.98 22.13 29.48
N ALA A 15 -33.56 21.83 30.71
CA ALA A 15 -32.46 20.90 30.95
C ALA A 15 -32.95 19.46 30.70
N LEU A 16 -32.47 18.85 29.62
CA LEU A 16 -32.55 17.41 29.43
C LEU A 16 -31.48 16.73 30.32
N PRO A 17 -31.81 15.69 31.10
CA PRO A 17 -30.81 14.92 31.80
C PRO A 17 -29.95 14.15 30.80
N ALA A 18 -28.66 14.46 30.74
CA ALA A 18 -27.69 13.67 30.01
C ALA A 18 -27.49 12.34 30.76
N THR A 19 -28.07 11.26 30.24
CA THR A 19 -27.74 9.91 30.69
C THR A 19 -26.30 9.62 30.26
N ALA A 20 -25.37 9.64 31.22
CA ALA A 20 -23.99 9.24 30.96
C ALA A 20 -23.99 7.76 30.53
N ALA A 21 -23.67 7.50 29.27
CA ALA A 21 -23.39 6.15 28.80
C ALA A 21 -22.16 5.63 29.54
N THR A 22 -22.32 4.55 30.29
CA THR A 22 -21.18 3.79 30.83
C THR A 22 -20.26 3.41 29.67
N PRO A 23 -18.94 3.66 29.77
CA PRO A 23 -18.00 3.22 28.74
C PRO A 23 -18.13 1.70 28.59
N ALA A 24 -18.35 1.24 27.36
CA ALA A 24 -18.35 -0.17 27.05
C ALA A 24 -17.00 -0.76 27.47
N ASP A 25 -17.01 -1.92 28.11
CA ASP A 25 -15.79 -2.65 28.44
C ASP A 25 -14.95 -2.82 27.17
N PRO A 26 -13.62 -2.58 27.23
CA PRO A 26 -12.76 -2.79 26.10
C PRO A 26 -12.94 -4.24 25.63
N ALA A 27 -13.27 -4.40 24.35
CA ALA A 27 -13.35 -5.71 23.74
C ALA A 27 -12.07 -6.50 24.08
N PRO A 28 -12.17 -7.77 24.48
CA PRO A 28 -10.99 -8.57 24.76
C PRO A 28 -10.05 -8.49 23.56
N PRO A 29 -8.73 -8.37 23.78
CA PRO A 29 -7.77 -8.27 22.70
C PRO A 29 -8.05 -9.41 21.72
N GLN A 30 -8.34 -9.05 20.48
CA GLN A 30 -8.51 -10.04 19.42
C GLN A 30 -7.23 -10.86 19.42
N VAL A 31 -7.35 -12.16 19.69
CA VAL A 31 -6.22 -13.07 19.59
C VAL A 31 -5.83 -13.08 18.12
N ILE A 32 -4.85 -12.25 17.74
CA ILE A 32 -4.19 -12.36 16.45
C ILE A 32 -3.56 -13.74 16.48
N PRO A 33 -3.97 -14.69 15.60
CA PRO A 33 -3.35 -16.00 15.57
C PRO A 33 -1.85 -15.78 15.42
N ALA A 34 -1.06 -16.35 16.31
CA ALA A 34 0.39 -16.28 16.19
C ALA A 34 0.75 -16.75 14.77
N TRP A 35 1.34 -15.87 13.96
CA TRP A 35 1.92 -16.23 12.65
C TRP A 35 3.22 -17.01 12.87
N GLY A 36 3.08 -18.17 13.50
CA GLY A 36 4.16 -19.03 13.95
C GLY A 36 3.61 -20.42 14.17
N SER A 37 3.01 -21.02 13.15
CA SER A 37 2.89 -22.47 13.12
C SER A 37 4.28 -23.06 12.97
N THR A 38 4.64 -24.04 13.79
CA THR A 38 5.80 -24.91 13.54
C THR A 38 5.65 -25.73 12.25
N ASN A 39 4.44 -25.74 11.67
CA ASN A 39 4.17 -26.37 10.39
C ASN A 39 4.66 -25.49 9.24
N VAL A 40 5.42 -26.10 8.35
CA VAL A 40 5.88 -25.49 7.09
C VAL A 40 4.69 -25.04 6.23
N LEU A 41 3.60 -25.82 6.17
CA LEU A 41 2.41 -25.46 5.40
C LEU A 41 1.38 -24.72 6.26
N ALA A 42 1.03 -23.49 5.86
CA ALA A 42 0.05 -22.66 6.55
C ALA A 42 -1.35 -23.30 6.57
N ALA A 43 -2.10 -23.10 7.67
CA ALA A 43 -3.42 -23.70 7.87
C ALA A 43 -4.42 -23.46 6.71
N PRO A 44 -4.58 -22.23 6.17
CA PRO A 44 -5.48 -22.01 5.04
C PRO A 44 -5.19 -22.89 3.83
N LEU A 45 -3.91 -23.17 3.55
CA LEU A 45 -3.52 -24.04 2.44
C LEU A 45 -3.76 -25.53 2.76
N ARG A 46 -3.51 -25.94 4.00
CA ARG A 46 -3.83 -27.31 4.46
C ARG A 46 -5.32 -27.60 4.35
N ASP A 47 -6.15 -26.66 4.79
CA ASP A 47 -7.60 -26.81 4.81
C ASP A 47 -8.17 -26.80 3.38
N LEU A 48 -7.63 -25.96 2.50
CA LEU A 48 -7.95 -25.98 1.07
C LEU A 48 -7.59 -27.32 0.42
N ALA A 49 -6.38 -27.83 0.66
CA ALA A 49 -5.94 -29.11 0.11
C ALA A 49 -6.79 -30.29 0.60
N ALA A 50 -7.27 -30.25 1.85
CA ALA A 50 -8.08 -31.31 2.43
C ALA A 50 -9.57 -31.25 2.03
N SER A 51 -10.10 -30.04 1.79
CA SER A 51 -11.54 -29.85 1.53
C SER A 51 -11.98 -30.24 0.12
N GLY A 52 -11.09 -30.11 -0.88
CA GLY A 52 -11.47 -30.25 -2.29
C GLY A 52 -12.48 -29.18 -2.76
N VAL A 53 -12.54 -28.04 -2.07
CA VAL A 53 -13.47 -26.96 -2.37
C VAL A 53 -13.27 -26.42 -3.79
N ASP A 54 -14.36 -26.08 -4.47
CA ASP A 54 -14.30 -25.35 -5.73
C ASP A 54 -13.74 -23.94 -5.49
N LEU A 55 -12.56 -23.67 -6.03
CA LEU A 55 -11.86 -22.39 -5.89
C LEU A 55 -12.58 -21.22 -6.59
N GLN A 56 -13.58 -21.49 -7.42
CA GLN A 56 -14.45 -20.47 -8.00
C GLN A 56 -15.52 -19.97 -7.02
N SER A 57 -15.81 -20.72 -5.95
CA SER A 57 -16.81 -20.35 -4.94
C SER A 57 -16.17 -19.54 -3.80
N SER A 58 -16.24 -18.21 -3.89
CA SER A 58 -15.65 -17.32 -2.88
C SER A 58 -16.21 -17.55 -1.47
N GLU A 59 -17.50 -17.88 -1.34
CA GLU A 59 -18.11 -18.20 -0.03
C GLU A 59 -17.58 -19.51 0.55
N ALA A 60 -17.51 -20.57 -0.26
CA ALA A 60 -17.01 -21.87 0.18
C ALA A 60 -15.51 -21.81 0.53
N VAL A 61 -14.72 -21.09 -0.27
CA VAL A 61 -13.31 -20.87 0.03
C VAL A 61 -13.14 -20.06 1.31
N ARG A 62 -13.94 -19.02 1.54
CA ARG A 62 -13.87 -18.25 2.79
C ARG A 62 -14.22 -19.10 4.01
N ALA A 63 -15.17 -20.01 3.89
CA ALA A 63 -15.53 -20.94 4.96
C ALA A 63 -14.38 -21.91 5.31
N VAL A 64 -13.57 -22.32 4.33
CA VAL A 64 -12.44 -23.25 4.51
C VAL A 64 -11.16 -22.52 4.92
N ALA A 65 -10.79 -21.48 4.18
CA ALA A 65 -9.49 -20.80 4.29
C ALA A 65 -9.51 -19.56 5.19
N GLY A 66 -10.69 -19.10 5.60
CA GLY A 66 -10.87 -17.87 6.41
C GLY A 66 -10.69 -16.56 5.63
N VAL A 67 -10.38 -16.63 4.34
CA VAL A 67 -10.12 -15.47 3.46
C VAL A 67 -10.91 -15.60 2.15
N GLY A 68 -11.30 -14.47 1.57
CA GLY A 68 -12.01 -14.44 0.28
C GLY A 68 -11.09 -14.76 -0.91
N VAL A 69 -11.67 -14.95 -2.08
CA VAL A 69 -10.94 -15.18 -3.35
C VAL A 69 -11.02 -13.94 -4.23
N SER A 70 -9.91 -13.57 -4.86
CA SER A 70 -9.80 -12.48 -5.85
C SER A 70 -10.28 -11.11 -5.34
N VAL A 71 -10.20 -10.91 -4.02
CA VAL A 71 -10.47 -9.64 -3.33
C VAL A 71 -9.20 -9.12 -2.66
N ALA A 72 -9.17 -7.83 -2.33
CA ALA A 72 -8.09 -7.25 -1.52
C ALA A 72 -7.93 -8.01 -0.18
N GLY A 73 -6.71 -8.41 0.16
CA GLY A 73 -6.43 -9.25 1.33
C GLY A 73 -6.89 -10.72 1.20
N GLY A 74 -7.42 -11.11 0.04
CA GLY A 74 -7.85 -12.47 -0.26
C GLY A 74 -6.79 -13.29 -0.99
N LEU A 75 -7.12 -14.56 -1.24
CA LEU A 75 -6.33 -15.45 -2.09
C LEU A 75 -6.37 -14.94 -3.53
N GLU A 76 -5.23 -14.99 -4.20
CA GLU A 76 -5.17 -14.84 -5.65
C GLU A 76 -5.32 -16.23 -6.30
N VAL A 77 -6.32 -16.39 -7.16
CA VAL A 77 -6.61 -17.64 -7.87
C VAL A 77 -6.59 -17.37 -9.37
N VAL A 78 -5.74 -18.09 -10.10
CA VAL A 78 -5.61 -18.02 -11.55
C VAL A 78 -5.63 -19.44 -12.10
N ASP A 79 -6.54 -19.74 -13.02
CA ASP A 79 -6.68 -21.07 -13.66
C ASP A 79 -6.75 -22.25 -12.65
N GLY A 80 -7.50 -22.07 -11.57
CA GLY A 80 -7.66 -23.09 -10.52
C GLY A 80 -6.41 -23.31 -9.65
N LYS A 81 -5.41 -22.43 -9.75
CA LYS A 81 -4.20 -22.43 -8.93
C LYS A 81 -4.22 -21.25 -7.98
N VAL A 82 -3.75 -21.46 -6.76
CA VAL A 82 -3.59 -20.40 -5.75
C VAL A 82 -2.17 -19.86 -5.83
N THR A 83 -1.99 -18.54 -5.81
CA THR A 83 -0.66 -17.94 -5.64
C THR A 83 -0.17 -18.18 -4.21
N VAL A 84 0.94 -18.90 -4.09
CA VAL A 84 1.57 -19.23 -2.80
C VAL A 84 3.02 -18.77 -2.78
N SER A 85 3.49 -18.43 -1.59
CA SER A 85 4.87 -18.06 -1.31
C SER A 85 5.56 -19.21 -0.58
N ALA A 86 6.58 -19.80 -1.19
CA ALA A 86 7.45 -20.80 -0.59
C ALA A 86 8.77 -20.13 -0.17
N ARG A 87 8.98 -19.99 1.14
CA ARG A 87 10.21 -19.45 1.73
C ARG A 87 11.18 -20.58 2.04
N PHE A 88 12.44 -20.36 1.70
CA PHE A 88 13.56 -21.26 1.92
C PHE A 88 14.45 -20.78 3.07
N SER A 89 15.25 -21.69 3.63
CA SER A 89 16.22 -21.40 4.69
C SER A 89 17.28 -20.40 4.23
N ASP A 90 17.70 -20.50 2.97
CA ASP A 90 18.75 -19.71 2.36
C ASP A 90 18.63 -19.72 0.82
N ALA A 91 19.41 -18.85 0.18
CA ALA A 91 19.40 -18.71 -1.27
C ALA A 91 19.98 -19.94 -2.00
N ALA A 92 20.84 -20.74 -1.37
CA ALA A 92 21.40 -21.93 -2.00
C ALA A 92 20.34 -23.03 -2.11
N ALA A 93 19.61 -23.30 -1.03
CA ALA A 93 18.47 -24.22 -1.02
C ALA A 93 17.39 -23.78 -2.02
N GLN A 94 17.06 -22.49 -2.05
CA GLN A 94 16.14 -21.92 -3.04
C GLN A 94 16.59 -22.20 -4.48
N ASN A 95 17.86 -21.92 -4.80
CA ASN A 95 18.38 -22.07 -6.16
C ASN A 95 18.34 -23.53 -6.63
N THR A 96 18.61 -24.49 -5.75
CA THR A 96 18.51 -25.92 -6.07
C THR A 96 17.06 -26.37 -6.27
N ALA A 97 16.09 -25.71 -5.62
CA ALA A 97 14.69 -26.09 -5.66
C ALA A 97 13.87 -25.49 -6.82
N VAL A 98 14.43 -24.56 -7.62
CA VAL A 98 13.68 -23.84 -8.67
C VAL A 98 12.96 -24.78 -9.64
N ASP A 99 13.66 -25.78 -10.18
CA ASP A 99 13.07 -26.73 -11.14
C ASP A 99 12.02 -27.62 -10.47
N ALA A 100 12.24 -28.01 -9.22
CA ALA A 100 11.29 -28.81 -8.45
C ALA A 100 10.01 -28.02 -8.16
N VAL A 101 10.11 -26.71 -7.85
CA VAL A 101 8.93 -25.85 -7.69
C VAL A 101 8.21 -25.65 -9.02
N ALA A 102 8.94 -25.47 -10.13
CA ALA A 102 8.35 -25.34 -11.46
C ALA A 102 7.62 -26.60 -11.95
N ALA A 103 8.00 -27.78 -11.44
CA ALA A 103 7.25 -29.02 -11.68
C ALA A 103 5.92 -29.09 -10.92
N LEU A 104 5.76 -28.31 -9.85
CA LEU A 104 4.60 -28.31 -8.95
C LEU A 104 3.60 -27.19 -9.24
N GLY A 105 3.97 -26.21 -10.07
CA GLY A 105 3.15 -25.05 -10.41
C GLY A 105 3.86 -24.07 -11.33
N THR A 106 3.20 -22.96 -11.64
CA THR A 106 3.77 -21.90 -12.47
C THR A 106 4.55 -20.92 -11.58
N VAL A 107 5.87 -20.85 -11.74
CA VAL A 107 6.69 -19.88 -10.99
C VAL A 107 6.37 -18.47 -11.47
N VAL A 108 5.98 -17.61 -10.53
CA VAL A 108 5.63 -16.20 -10.77
C VAL A 108 6.82 -15.29 -10.48
N ALA A 109 7.53 -15.53 -9.38
CA ALA A 109 8.67 -14.71 -8.99
C ALA A 109 9.68 -15.52 -8.17
N VAL A 110 10.95 -15.15 -8.30
CA VAL A 110 12.05 -15.69 -7.49
C VAL A 110 12.81 -14.52 -6.88
N THR A 111 12.73 -14.38 -5.55
CA THR A 111 13.42 -13.32 -4.81
C THR A 111 14.59 -13.94 -4.07
N ARG A 112 15.82 -13.47 -4.32
CA ARG A 112 17.04 -14.03 -3.69
C ARG A 112 17.44 -13.32 -2.39
N SER A 113 17.17 -12.02 -2.29
CA SER A 113 17.42 -11.22 -1.08
C SER A 113 16.55 -11.65 0.10
N LEU A 114 15.37 -12.20 -0.22
CA LEU A 114 14.50 -12.93 0.68
C LEU A 114 14.22 -14.27 0.01
N PRO A 115 14.93 -15.37 0.34
CA PRO A 115 14.89 -16.66 -0.35
C PRO A 115 13.48 -17.24 -0.47
N THR A 116 12.73 -16.78 -1.47
CA THR A 116 11.30 -17.03 -1.64
C THR A 116 10.99 -17.23 -3.11
N ILE A 117 10.25 -18.30 -3.41
CA ILE A 117 9.66 -18.53 -4.72
C ILE A 117 8.16 -18.35 -4.59
N VAL A 118 7.60 -17.41 -5.36
CA VAL A 118 6.16 -17.26 -5.53
C VAL A 118 5.74 -18.15 -6.69
N VAL A 119 4.77 -19.03 -6.45
CA VAL A 119 4.30 -20.03 -7.42
C VAL A 119 2.77 -20.09 -7.39
N GLN A 120 2.17 -20.17 -8.57
CA GLN A 120 0.76 -20.54 -8.71
C GLN A 120 0.67 -22.06 -8.74
N ALA A 121 0.10 -22.66 -7.69
CA ALA A 121 0.04 -24.11 -7.53
C ALA A 121 -1.40 -24.58 -7.24
N PRO A 122 -1.82 -25.76 -7.76
CA PRO A 122 -3.09 -26.36 -7.36
C PRO A 122 -3.01 -26.87 -5.91
N PRO A 123 -4.16 -26.98 -5.19
CA PRO A 123 -4.16 -27.45 -3.80
C PRO A 123 -3.50 -28.81 -3.58
N SER A 124 -3.53 -29.71 -4.58
CA SER A 124 -2.86 -31.00 -4.55
C SER A 124 -1.33 -30.93 -4.44
N SER A 125 -0.70 -29.83 -4.88
CA SER A 125 0.75 -29.66 -4.86
C SER A 125 1.29 -29.07 -3.55
N PHE A 126 0.43 -28.55 -2.66
CA PHE A 126 0.88 -27.80 -1.48
C PHE A 126 1.73 -28.62 -0.51
N ALA A 127 1.35 -29.88 -0.28
CA ALA A 127 2.13 -30.77 0.57
C ALA A 127 3.51 -31.10 -0.04
N GLN A 128 3.58 -31.24 -1.37
CA GLN A 128 4.84 -31.48 -2.08
C GLN A 128 5.76 -30.26 -2.01
N LEU A 129 5.21 -29.05 -2.17
CA LEU A 129 5.97 -27.80 -1.99
C LEU A 129 6.55 -27.69 -0.58
N ALA A 130 5.76 -27.99 0.45
CA ALA A 130 6.20 -27.95 1.85
C ALA A 130 7.24 -29.03 2.20
N ALA A 131 7.32 -30.10 1.42
CA ALA A 131 8.28 -31.18 1.61
C ALA A 131 9.62 -30.99 0.87
N LEU A 132 9.74 -29.94 0.04
CA LEU A 132 10.98 -29.68 -0.69
C LEU A 132 12.13 -29.35 0.28
N PRO A 133 13.36 -29.85 0.03
CA PRO A 133 14.51 -29.56 0.87
C PRO A 133 14.73 -28.06 1.05
N GLY A 134 14.89 -27.64 2.31
CA GLY A 134 15.16 -26.26 2.68
C GLY A 134 13.94 -25.34 2.69
N VAL A 135 12.73 -25.80 2.37
CA VAL A 135 11.51 -25.01 2.57
C VAL A 135 11.20 -24.89 4.06
N VAL A 136 11.04 -23.65 4.54
CA VAL A 136 10.74 -23.32 5.94
C VAL A 136 9.32 -22.80 6.14
N SER A 137 8.68 -22.32 5.07
CA SER A 137 7.29 -21.86 5.11
C SER A 137 6.66 -21.89 3.72
N VAL A 138 5.39 -22.28 3.65
CA VAL A 138 4.50 -22.17 2.49
C VAL A 138 3.22 -21.51 2.95
N SER A 139 2.97 -20.29 2.48
CA SER A 139 1.82 -19.47 2.86
C SER A 139 1.13 -18.87 1.63
N PRO A 140 -0.16 -18.50 1.72
CA PRO A 140 -0.81 -17.75 0.65
C PRO A 140 -0.05 -16.45 0.34
N ALA A 141 0.11 -16.13 -0.94
CA ALA A 141 0.49 -14.79 -1.37
C ALA A 141 -0.80 -14.00 -1.58
N LEU A 142 -1.23 -13.28 -0.55
CA LEU A 142 -2.50 -12.56 -0.57
C LEU A 142 -2.44 -11.37 -1.52
N ARG A 143 -3.56 -11.09 -2.20
CA ARG A 143 -3.68 -9.93 -3.06
C ARG A 143 -3.54 -8.66 -2.23
N PRO A 144 -2.67 -7.70 -2.61
CA PRO A 144 -2.53 -6.45 -1.88
C PRO A 144 -3.83 -5.66 -1.91
N ALA A 145 -4.07 -4.90 -0.83
CA ALA A 145 -5.11 -3.89 -0.79
C ALA A 145 -4.52 -2.57 -1.29
N THR A 146 -5.09 -2.01 -2.35
CA THR A 146 -4.80 -0.65 -2.78
C THR A 146 -6.03 0.21 -2.49
N SER A 147 -5.82 1.38 -1.90
CA SER A 147 -6.88 2.37 -1.75
C SER A 147 -7.25 2.85 -3.16
N GLY A 148 -8.46 2.57 -3.62
CA GLY A 148 -8.94 3.07 -4.91
C GLY A 148 -9.03 4.61 -4.91
N SER A 149 -8.61 5.21 -6.02
CA SER A 149 -8.65 6.64 -6.37
C SER A 149 -9.50 7.51 -5.42
N THR A 150 -8.84 8.17 -4.45
CA THR A 150 -9.40 9.42 -3.95
C THR A 150 -9.28 10.42 -5.08
N SER A 151 -10.41 10.93 -5.58
CA SER A 151 -10.42 12.00 -6.59
C SER A 151 -9.42 13.07 -6.16
N ALA A 152 -8.36 13.26 -6.95
CA ALA A 152 -7.45 14.36 -6.75
C ALA A 152 -8.31 15.62 -6.69
N ALA A 153 -8.36 16.27 -5.53
CA ALA A 153 -9.05 17.53 -5.41
C ALA A 153 -8.45 18.44 -6.49
N THR A 154 -9.29 18.98 -7.37
CA THR A 154 -8.87 19.91 -8.41
C THR A 154 -8.17 21.08 -7.74
N SER A 155 -6.84 21.04 -7.68
CA SER A 155 -6.03 22.15 -7.20
C SER A 155 -6.14 23.23 -8.25
N THR A 156 -7.10 24.12 -8.05
CA THR A 156 -7.22 25.33 -8.86
C THR A 156 -6.00 26.16 -8.51
N ARG A 157 -5.14 26.47 -9.50
CA ARG A 157 -4.00 27.37 -9.32
C ARG A 157 -4.49 28.71 -8.76
N VAL A 158 -4.46 28.87 -7.44
CA VAL A 158 -4.56 30.17 -6.80
C VAL A 158 -3.14 30.70 -6.76
N ALA A 159 -2.85 31.69 -7.58
CA ALA A 159 -1.61 32.43 -7.50
C ALA A 159 -1.59 33.19 -6.16
N THR A 160 -0.99 32.59 -5.13
CA THR A 160 -0.69 33.29 -3.90
C THR A 160 0.57 34.12 -4.14
N THR A 161 0.39 35.42 -4.38
CA THR A 161 1.44 36.41 -4.17
C THR A 161 1.64 36.53 -2.66
N GLY A 162 2.56 35.74 -2.10
CA GLY A 162 2.82 35.70 -0.66
C GLY A 162 4.29 35.45 -0.35
N ASP A 163 4.91 36.47 0.22
CA ASP A 163 6.32 36.64 0.52
C ASP A 163 6.83 35.61 1.56
N GLY A 164 7.64 34.68 1.11
CA GLY A 164 8.41 33.72 1.91
C GLY A 164 9.47 33.13 1.00
N ALA A 165 10.75 33.25 1.36
CA ALA A 165 11.95 32.92 0.56
C ALA A 165 11.63 32.11 -0.70
N ARG A 166 11.69 32.75 -1.89
CA ARG A 166 11.27 32.16 -3.18
C ARG A 166 11.68 30.69 -3.27
N SER A 167 10.70 29.80 -3.08
CA SER A 167 10.87 28.42 -3.48
C SER A 167 11.14 28.43 -4.98
N CYS A 168 12.17 27.72 -5.41
CA CYS A 168 12.44 27.47 -6.82
C CYS A 168 11.34 26.58 -7.46
N ARG A 169 10.44 26.00 -6.64
CA ARG A 169 9.25 25.27 -7.10
C ARG A 169 8.12 26.24 -7.45
N GLY A 170 7.46 25.99 -8.57
CA GLY A 170 6.25 26.70 -9.00
C GLY A 170 4.98 26.31 -8.24
N ILE A 171 4.96 25.12 -7.63
CA ILE A 171 3.87 24.64 -6.76
C ILE A 171 4.46 24.27 -5.39
N PRO A 172 3.93 24.83 -4.28
CA PRO A 172 4.35 24.45 -2.93
C PRO A 172 3.97 22.99 -2.59
N ALA A 173 4.79 22.36 -1.76
CA ALA A 173 4.46 21.06 -1.17
C ALA A 173 3.66 21.29 0.12
N GLU A 174 2.33 21.19 0.06
CA GLU A 174 1.44 21.56 1.17
C GLU A 174 1.67 20.73 2.45
N ALA A 175 2.18 19.51 2.33
CA ALA A 175 2.52 18.67 3.47
C ALA A 175 3.83 19.08 4.18
N ASP A 176 4.68 19.88 3.54
CA ASP A 176 6.01 20.27 4.02
C ASP A 176 5.98 20.98 5.40
N PRO A 177 5.13 22.01 5.64
CA PRO A 177 5.01 22.63 6.96
C PRO A 177 4.31 21.72 7.99
N VAL A 178 3.33 20.91 7.57
CA VAL A 178 2.57 20.02 8.48
C VAL A 178 3.48 18.92 9.03
N LEU A 179 4.36 18.37 8.19
CA LEU A 179 5.37 17.39 8.58
C LEU A 179 6.61 18.03 9.21
N ARG A 180 6.67 19.36 9.29
CA ARG A 180 7.82 20.16 9.77
C ARG A 180 9.12 19.88 9.02
N SER A 181 9.01 19.43 7.78
CA SER A 181 10.14 19.13 6.91
C SER A 181 10.90 20.41 6.56
N ASP A 182 10.20 21.52 6.38
CA ASP A 182 10.78 22.86 6.20
C ASP A 182 11.67 23.29 7.38
N ALA A 183 11.21 23.04 8.61
CA ALA A 183 11.96 23.33 9.83
C ALA A 183 13.20 22.44 9.96
N ALA A 184 13.09 21.16 9.61
CA ALA A 184 14.23 20.24 9.60
C ALA A 184 15.31 20.68 8.61
N ARG A 185 14.93 21.08 7.39
CA ARG A 185 15.90 21.59 6.40
C ARG A 185 16.61 22.85 6.89
N ARG A 186 15.88 23.80 7.50
CA ARG A 186 16.48 25.03 8.07
C ARG A 186 17.40 24.77 9.26
N ALA A 187 17.03 23.83 10.14
CA ALA A 187 17.79 23.55 11.34
C ALA A 187 19.05 22.70 11.09
N PHE A 188 18.97 21.77 10.14
CA PHE A 188 20.04 20.78 9.90
C PHE A 188 20.78 20.98 8.58
N GLY A 189 20.34 21.91 7.72
CA GLY A 189 20.95 22.15 6.41
C GLY A 189 20.84 20.94 5.48
N VAL A 190 19.82 20.10 5.66
CA VAL A 190 19.60 18.89 4.88
C VAL A 190 18.68 19.17 3.70
N ASP A 191 18.97 18.58 2.54
CA ASP A 191 18.16 18.68 1.32
C ASP A 191 17.93 17.31 0.65
N GLY A 192 18.47 16.24 1.21
CA GLY A 192 18.41 14.88 0.66
C GLY A 192 19.56 14.52 -0.29
N THR A 193 20.53 15.41 -0.50
CA THR A 193 21.72 15.12 -1.33
C THR A 193 22.40 13.82 -0.89
N GLY A 194 22.61 12.91 -1.86
CA GLY A 194 23.21 11.60 -1.63
C GLY A 194 22.23 10.50 -1.21
N ILE A 195 20.96 10.82 -0.99
CA ILE A 195 19.92 9.84 -0.68
C ILE A 195 19.16 9.46 -1.95
N THR A 196 19.01 8.16 -2.19
CA THR A 196 18.16 7.63 -3.27
C THR A 196 16.82 7.21 -2.69
N VAL A 197 15.73 7.72 -3.26
CA VAL A 197 14.35 7.32 -2.93
C VAL A 197 13.83 6.40 -4.02
N GLY A 198 13.32 5.23 -3.64
CA GLY A 198 12.64 4.30 -4.53
C GLY A 198 11.14 4.28 -4.22
N VAL A 199 10.32 4.40 -5.25
CA VAL A 199 8.85 4.34 -5.15
C VAL A 199 8.35 3.12 -5.92
N ILE A 200 7.48 2.32 -5.29
CA ILE A 200 6.75 1.22 -5.92
C ILE A 200 5.28 1.59 -5.81
N SER A 201 4.67 1.88 -6.95
CA SER A 201 3.24 2.18 -7.03
C SER A 201 2.68 1.75 -8.40
N ASP A 202 1.50 2.24 -8.74
CA ASP A 202 0.76 1.84 -9.94
C ASP A 202 1.46 2.27 -11.25
N SER A 203 1.86 3.53 -11.39
CA SER A 203 2.54 4.05 -12.59
C SER A 203 3.29 5.37 -12.37
N PHE A 204 4.10 5.75 -13.37
CA PHE A 204 4.79 7.04 -13.42
C PHE A 204 4.28 7.94 -14.56
N ASP A 205 4.07 7.43 -15.78
CA ASP A 205 3.58 8.25 -16.91
C ASP A 205 2.60 7.53 -17.82
N MET A 206 1.53 7.00 -17.22
CA MET A 206 0.49 6.19 -17.85
C MET A 206 -0.92 6.73 -17.63
N ALA A 207 -1.11 7.87 -16.98
CA ALA A 207 -2.43 8.49 -16.80
C ALA A 207 -2.88 9.26 -18.04
N ALA A 208 -3.92 8.77 -18.71
CA ALA A 208 -4.45 9.34 -19.96
C ALA A 208 -5.01 10.77 -19.83
N GLY A 209 -5.22 11.27 -18.61
CA GLY A 209 -5.76 12.60 -18.33
C GLY A 209 -4.97 13.39 -17.30
N ALA A 210 -3.67 13.10 -17.15
CA ALA A 210 -2.80 13.85 -16.25
C ALA A 210 -2.82 15.35 -16.56
N ALA A 211 -2.89 16.19 -15.53
CA ALA A 211 -2.89 17.64 -15.68
C ALA A 211 -1.53 18.19 -16.15
N THR A 212 -0.46 17.43 -15.90
CA THR A 212 0.91 17.73 -16.30
C THR A 212 1.59 16.45 -16.78
N THR A 213 2.59 16.64 -17.63
CA THR A 213 3.57 15.62 -18.02
C THR A 213 4.76 15.63 -17.06
N PRO A 214 5.57 14.56 -17.00
CA PRO A 214 6.79 14.55 -16.19
C PRO A 214 7.75 15.70 -16.50
N GLN A 215 7.87 16.10 -17.77
CA GLN A 215 8.74 17.23 -18.14
C GLN A 215 8.18 18.57 -17.65
N GLU A 216 6.85 18.75 -17.66
CA GLU A 216 6.24 19.96 -17.08
C GLU A 216 6.48 20.02 -15.57
N ASP A 217 6.39 18.90 -14.86
CA ASP A 217 6.70 18.80 -13.44
C ASP A 217 8.17 19.14 -13.15
N VAL A 218 9.10 18.72 -14.03
CA VAL A 218 10.52 19.13 -13.97
C VAL A 218 10.67 20.63 -14.15
N ASN A 219 9.99 21.20 -15.16
CA ASN A 219 10.09 22.62 -15.48
C ASN A 219 9.57 23.53 -14.35
N ILE A 220 8.59 23.06 -13.57
CA ILE A 220 8.07 23.77 -12.39
C ILE A 220 8.80 23.39 -11.09
N GLY A 221 9.85 22.57 -11.14
CA GLY A 221 10.64 22.20 -9.97
C GLY A 221 10.04 21.12 -9.08
N SER A 222 8.92 20.51 -9.46
CA SER A 222 8.28 19.44 -8.68
C SER A 222 8.98 18.10 -8.84
N LEU A 223 9.49 17.76 -10.03
CA LEU A 223 10.32 16.56 -10.23
C LEU A 223 11.77 16.91 -10.54
N PRO A 224 12.75 16.09 -10.12
CA PRO A 224 14.14 16.29 -10.51
C PRO A 224 14.34 15.87 -11.98
N GLY A 225 15.22 16.57 -12.69
CA GLY A 225 15.50 16.31 -14.10
C GLY A 225 16.17 17.49 -14.81
N THR A 226 16.56 17.24 -16.07
CA THR A 226 17.24 18.25 -16.89
C THR A 226 16.40 19.54 -16.98
N GLY A 227 16.98 20.67 -16.58
CA GLY A 227 16.31 21.96 -16.60
C GLY A 227 15.50 22.30 -15.35
N ASN A 228 15.50 21.46 -14.31
CA ASN A 228 14.83 21.75 -13.04
C ASN A 228 15.34 23.08 -12.44
N PRO A 229 14.46 24.05 -12.11
CA PRO A 229 14.82 25.39 -11.65
C PRO A 229 15.47 25.42 -10.26
N CYS A 230 15.35 24.34 -9.47
CA CYS A 230 15.99 24.17 -8.18
C CYS A 230 17.42 23.61 -8.26
N GLY A 231 17.89 23.25 -9.46
CA GLY A 231 19.22 22.64 -9.65
C GLY A 231 19.25 21.12 -9.42
N TYR A 232 18.10 20.49 -9.13
CA TYR A 232 17.99 19.02 -9.00
C TYR A 232 17.91 18.38 -10.40
N SER A 233 19.06 18.26 -11.06
CA SER A 233 19.13 17.91 -12.49
C SER A 233 19.14 16.41 -12.80
N THR A 234 19.21 15.53 -11.79
CA THR A 234 19.24 14.07 -11.99
C THR A 234 17.83 13.54 -12.26
N PRO A 235 17.52 13.00 -13.44
CA PRO A 235 16.18 12.54 -13.75
C PRO A 235 15.74 11.32 -12.92
N VAL A 236 14.43 11.20 -12.71
CA VAL A 236 13.82 9.96 -12.19
C VAL A 236 14.13 8.80 -13.13
N ARG A 237 14.62 7.69 -12.58
CA ARG A 237 14.85 6.45 -13.32
C ARG A 237 13.66 5.50 -13.17
N VAL A 238 12.84 5.41 -14.22
CA VAL A 238 11.73 4.46 -14.30
C VAL A 238 12.27 3.07 -14.66
N LEU A 239 12.11 2.10 -13.76
CA LEU A 239 12.56 0.72 -13.97
C LEU A 239 11.47 -0.15 -14.61
N ALA A 240 10.21 0.12 -14.25
CA ALA A 240 9.01 -0.50 -14.79
C ALA A 240 7.87 0.50 -14.64
N ASP A 241 6.95 0.51 -15.60
CA ASP A 241 5.74 1.33 -15.58
C ASP A 241 4.53 0.43 -15.92
N ALA A 242 3.32 0.95 -15.71
CA ALA A 242 2.10 0.18 -15.93
C ALA A 242 1.98 -0.29 -17.40
N PRO A 243 1.53 -1.53 -17.67
CA PRO A 243 1.33 -2.03 -19.03
C PRO A 243 0.05 -1.49 -19.69
N ALA A 244 -0.78 -0.78 -18.94
CA ALA A 244 -2.06 -0.21 -19.34
C ALA A 244 -2.27 1.15 -18.64
N PRO A 245 -3.24 1.96 -19.10
CA PRO A 245 -3.52 3.24 -18.46
C PRO A 245 -3.78 3.12 -16.95
N SER A 246 -3.21 4.05 -16.18
CA SER A 246 -3.15 4.01 -14.72
C SER A 246 -3.29 5.43 -14.14
N THR A 247 -3.01 5.66 -12.84
CA THR A 247 -3.30 6.96 -12.19
C THR A 247 -2.08 7.86 -11.97
N ASP A 248 -0.87 7.35 -12.19
CA ASP A 248 0.40 8.03 -11.95
C ASP A 248 0.62 8.43 -10.48
N GLU A 249 0.14 7.59 -9.55
CA GLU A 249 0.33 7.81 -8.12
C GLU A 249 1.82 7.77 -7.76
N GLY A 250 2.59 6.89 -8.41
CA GLY A 250 4.05 6.83 -8.25
C GLY A 250 4.75 8.13 -8.64
N ARG A 251 4.27 8.83 -9.69
CA ARG A 251 4.78 10.17 -10.04
C ARG A 251 4.36 11.20 -9.00
N ALA A 252 3.12 11.16 -8.52
CA ALA A 252 2.64 12.06 -7.48
C ALA A 252 3.44 11.92 -6.17
N MET A 253 3.87 10.71 -5.80
CA MET A 253 4.74 10.47 -4.64
C MET A 253 6.17 11.03 -4.82
N LEU A 254 6.64 11.20 -6.05
CA LEU A 254 7.98 11.70 -6.37
C LEU A 254 8.05 13.23 -6.47
N GLN A 255 6.90 13.90 -6.50
CA GLN A 255 6.77 15.36 -6.49
C GLN A 255 6.86 15.93 -5.07
#